data_AF-A0A972W3K2-F1
#
_entry.id   AF-A0A972W3K2-F1
#
_cell.length_a   1.000
_cell.length_b   1.000
_cell.length_c   1.000
_cell.angle_alpha   90.00
_cell.angle_beta   90.00
_cell.angle_gamma   90.00
#
_symmetry.space_group_name_H-M   'P 1'
#
loop_
_entity.id
_entity.type
_entity.pdbx_description
1 polymer ?
#
loop_
_entity_poly.entity_id
_entity_poly.type
_entity_poly.pdbx_seq_one_letter_code
_entity_poly.pdbx_strand_id
1 'polypeptide(L)'
;MALISIIEVSAQSFEYKIITSVESIVPMGLGRSIIISSTEEQNYLDFTSQRSAEDNKQNKSKRSDVKIDDFEETKLVNFFSVAGINFKNIASNDAIVTSKINTMVTEGWDLAFVTSGVESDSGKGDGQGIYITRYIFKRIKQ
;
A
#
# COMPACT_ATOMS: atom_id res chain seq x y z
N MET A 1 -34.99 -28.59 31.68
CA MET A 1 -33.60 -28.21 32.02
C MET A 1 -33.10 -27.34 30.87
N ALA A 2 -33.01 -26.02 31.07
CA ALA A 2 -32.60 -25.09 30.01
C ALA A 2 -31.08 -24.93 30.07
N LEU A 3 -30.38 -25.33 29.00
CA LEU A 3 -28.97 -25.00 28.83
C LEU A 3 -28.85 -23.53 28.43
N ILE A 4 -28.25 -22.73 29.29
CA ILE A 4 -27.81 -21.37 28.96
C ILE A 4 -26.35 -21.50 28.50
N SER A 5 -26.11 -21.25 27.22
CA SER A 5 -24.75 -21.16 26.67
C SER A 5 -24.22 -19.74 26.92
N ILE A 6 -23.09 -19.63 27.60
CA ILE A 6 -22.40 -18.37 27.82
C ILE A 6 -21.49 -18.18 26.60
N ILE A 7 -21.87 -17.28 25.70
CA ILE A 7 -21.02 -16.92 24.56
C ILE A 7 -19.95 -15.97 25.11
N GLU A 8 -18.73 -16.46 25.27
CA GLU A 8 -17.58 -15.61 25.58
C GLU A 8 -17.34 -14.68 24.38
N VAL A 9 -17.60 -13.37 24.57
CA VAL A 9 -17.24 -12.34 23.59
C VAL A 9 -15.74 -12.08 23.75
N SER A 10 -14.92 -12.77 22.96
CA SER A 10 -13.51 -12.41 22.81
C SER A 10 -13.37 -11.21 21.88
N ALA A 11 -12.51 -10.26 22.22
CA ALA A 11 -12.17 -9.16 21.33
C ALA A 11 -11.40 -9.72 20.12
N GLN A 12 -11.98 -9.54 18.94
CA GLN A 12 -11.36 -10.00 17.70
C GLN A 12 -10.08 -9.22 17.42
N SER A 13 -8.96 -9.92 17.33
CA SER A 13 -7.69 -9.34 16.88
C SER A 13 -7.60 -9.40 15.37
N PHE A 14 -7.04 -8.36 14.74
CA PHE A 14 -6.85 -8.29 13.30
C PHE A 14 -5.38 -8.12 12.95
N GLU A 15 -4.97 -8.76 11.86
CA GLU A 15 -3.75 -8.44 11.13
C GLU A 15 -4.06 -7.53 9.94
N TYR A 16 -3.09 -6.75 9.50
CA TYR A 16 -3.25 -5.75 8.44
C TYR A 16 -2.20 -5.92 7.36
N LYS A 17 -2.59 -5.64 6.12
CA LYS A 17 -1.71 -5.61 4.95
C LYS A 17 -1.98 -4.38 4.10
N ILE A 18 -0.92 -3.82 3.51
CA ILE A 18 -1.02 -2.67 2.62
C ILE A 18 -0.65 -3.11 1.21
N ILE A 19 -1.51 -2.77 0.24
CA ILE A 19 -1.22 -2.83 -1.19
C ILE A 19 -1.20 -1.40 -1.71
N THR A 20 -0.21 -1.05 -2.53
CA THR A 20 -0.06 0.31 -3.03
C THR A 20 -0.10 0.31 -4.55
N SER A 21 -0.96 1.12 -5.17
CA SER A 21 -0.79 1.51 -6.56
C SER A 21 -0.06 2.84 -6.64
N VAL A 22 0.83 2.96 -7.61
CA VAL A 22 1.57 4.18 -7.95
C VAL A 22 1.31 4.45 -9.41
N GLU A 23 0.71 5.60 -9.72
CA GLU A 23 0.49 6.06 -11.09
C GLU A 23 1.36 7.28 -11.37
N SER A 24 2.19 7.17 -12.41
CA SER A 24 3.15 8.21 -12.76
C SER A 24 2.54 9.20 -13.76
N ILE A 25 2.63 10.49 -13.44
CA ILE A 25 2.30 11.61 -14.31
C ILE A 25 3.62 12.15 -14.85
N VAL A 26 4.23 11.44 -15.79
CA VAL A 26 5.40 11.95 -16.50
C VAL A 26 4.97 12.43 -17.87
N PRO A 27 5.40 13.63 -18.30
CA PRO A 27 5.13 14.13 -19.64
C PRO A 27 5.47 13.09 -20.71
N MET A 28 4.70 13.07 -21.80
CA MET A 28 4.85 12.10 -22.90
C MET A 28 4.54 10.64 -22.54
N GLY A 29 4.12 10.35 -21.30
CA GLY A 29 3.77 8.99 -20.88
C GLY A 29 4.98 8.08 -20.65
N LEU A 30 6.14 8.64 -20.36
CA LEU A 30 7.39 7.90 -20.08
C LEU A 30 7.48 7.35 -18.65
N GLY A 31 6.45 7.57 -17.84
CA GLY A 31 6.38 7.11 -16.46
C GLY A 31 6.22 5.60 -16.33
N ARG A 32 6.26 5.12 -15.08
CA ARG A 32 5.98 3.73 -14.73
C ARG A 32 4.83 3.70 -13.73
N SER A 33 3.72 3.07 -14.10
CA SER A 33 2.59 2.84 -13.20
C SER A 33 2.61 1.37 -12.75
N ILE A 34 2.45 1.12 -11.45
CA ILE A 34 2.60 -0.22 -10.84
C ILE A 34 1.70 -0.40 -9.62
N ILE A 35 1.34 -1.65 -9.32
CA ILE A 35 0.88 -2.08 -8.00
C ILE A 35 2.04 -2.81 -7.32
N ILE A 36 2.27 -2.49 -6.04
CA ILE A 36 3.32 -3.07 -5.20
C ILE A 36 2.68 -3.66 -3.93
N SER A 37 3.11 -4.85 -3.54
CA SER A 37 2.83 -5.40 -2.22
C SER A 37 4.01 -6.20 -1.67
N SER A 38 4.33 -5.98 -0.39
CA SER A 38 5.36 -6.76 0.31
C SER A 38 4.93 -8.21 0.50
N THR A 39 5.89 -9.13 0.35
CA THR A 39 5.79 -10.54 0.72
C THR A 39 6.52 -10.85 2.02
N GLU A 40 7.35 -9.93 2.51
CA GLU A 40 8.14 -10.08 3.73
C GLU A 40 7.51 -9.33 4.91
N GLU A 41 7.65 -9.91 6.11
CA GLU A 41 7.35 -9.23 7.38
C GLU A 41 8.62 -8.56 7.92
N GLN A 42 8.50 -7.30 8.35
CA GLN A 42 9.55 -6.58 9.07
C GLN A 42 9.06 -6.13 10.43
N ASN A 43 9.93 -6.20 11.43
CA ASN A 43 9.65 -5.68 12.76
C ASN A 43 10.09 -4.21 12.87
N TYR A 44 9.13 -3.30 13.02
CA TYR A 44 9.43 -1.87 13.14
C TYR A 44 10.34 -1.52 14.33
N LEU A 45 10.37 -2.38 15.38
CA LEU A 45 11.22 -2.17 16.55
C LEU A 45 12.71 -2.19 16.21
N ASP A 46 13.10 -2.97 15.20
CA ASP A 46 14.50 -3.08 14.75
C ASP A 46 15.05 -1.75 14.23
N PHE A 47 14.15 -0.86 13.80
CA PHE A 47 14.46 0.46 13.22
C PHE A 47 13.99 1.63 14.09
N THR A 48 13.38 1.35 15.24
CA THR A 48 12.85 2.37 16.16
C THR A 48 13.86 2.70 17.26
N SER A 49 13.90 3.96 17.71
CA SER A 49 14.62 4.36 18.92
C SER A 49 13.62 4.65 20.03
N GLN A 50 13.80 4.07 21.22
CA GLN A 50 13.13 4.56 22.43
C GLN A 50 14.09 5.51 23.13
N ARG A 51 13.70 6.77 23.30
CA ARG A 51 14.56 7.79 23.91
C ARG A 51 13.93 8.32 25.20
N SER A 52 14.76 8.52 26.22
CA SER A 52 14.41 9.07 27.53
C SER A 52 15.43 10.14 27.94
N ALA A 53 15.24 10.73 29.13
CA ALA A 53 16.23 11.65 29.71
C ALA A 53 17.59 10.97 29.99
N GLU A 54 17.58 9.66 30.24
CA GLU A 54 18.76 8.87 30.60
C GLU A 54 19.42 8.21 29.37
N ASP A 55 18.64 7.92 28.31
CA ASP A 55 19.16 7.43 27.05
C ASP A 55 18.55 8.17 25.85
N ASN A 56 19.35 8.99 25.19
CA ASN A 56 18.96 9.76 24.01
C ASN A 56 19.64 9.25 22.73
N LYS A 57 20.12 8.01 22.72
CA LYS A 57 20.77 7.44 21.54
C LYS A 57 19.76 7.12 20.45
N GLN A 58 20.18 7.38 19.22
CA GLN A 58 19.42 7.01 18.02
C GLN A 58 19.75 5.59 17.57
N ASN A 59 18.79 4.93 16.96
CA ASN A 59 18.96 3.68 16.25
C ASN A 59 20.03 3.85 15.16
N LYS A 60 20.94 2.88 15.05
CA LYS A 60 22.10 2.90 14.15
C LYS A 60 21.94 2.00 12.93
N SER A 61 20.78 1.35 12.76
CA SER A 61 20.43 0.58 11.57
C SER A 61 20.61 1.44 10.32
N LYS A 62 21.11 0.84 9.24
CA LYS A 62 21.28 1.56 7.98
C LYS A 62 19.96 1.58 7.23
N ARG A 63 19.78 2.58 6.36
CA ARG A 63 18.63 2.64 5.44
C ARG A 63 18.57 1.45 4.48
N SER A 64 19.71 0.82 4.17
CA SER A 64 19.76 -0.41 3.40
C SER A 64 19.06 -1.56 4.10
N ASP A 65 19.12 -1.60 5.43
CA ASP A 65 18.63 -2.72 6.23
C ASP A 65 17.09 -2.68 6.35
N VAL A 66 16.48 -1.53 6.03
CA VAL A 66 15.02 -1.34 5.95
C VAL A 66 14.46 -1.81 4.61
N LYS A 67 15.29 -1.88 3.55
CA LYS A 67 14.81 -2.24 2.22
C LYS A 67 14.43 -3.72 2.19
N ILE A 68 13.30 -4.02 1.59
CA ILE A 68 12.92 -5.37 1.18
C ILE A 68 13.34 -5.57 -0.28
N ASP A 69 13.90 -6.74 -0.58
CA ASP A 69 14.28 -7.10 -1.94
C ASP A 69 13.17 -7.93 -2.61
N ASP A 70 12.42 -8.75 -1.85
CA ASP A 70 11.30 -9.54 -2.37
C ASP A 70 9.97 -8.79 -2.19
N PHE A 71 9.35 -8.43 -3.32
CA PHE A 71 8.00 -7.88 -3.36
C PHE A 71 7.29 -8.27 -4.66
N GLU A 72 5.95 -8.30 -4.61
CA GLU A 72 5.14 -8.45 -5.81
C GLU A 72 5.01 -7.11 -6.51
N GLU A 73 5.25 -7.12 -7.83
CA GLU A 73 5.01 -5.98 -8.71
C GLU A 73 4.06 -6.38 -9.85
N THR A 74 2.94 -5.65 -9.97
CA THR A 74 2.04 -5.77 -11.13
C THR A 74 2.11 -4.50 -11.97
N LYS A 75 2.36 -4.65 -13.27
CA LYS A 75 2.45 -3.51 -14.19
C LYS A 75 1.08 -2.91 -14.48
N LEU A 76 1.03 -1.58 -14.52
CA LEU A 76 -0.11 -0.79 -14.98
C LEU A 76 0.30 0.08 -16.18
N VAL A 77 -0.68 0.60 -16.90
CA VAL A 77 -0.46 1.52 -18.02
C VAL A 77 -0.63 2.98 -17.59
N ASN A 78 0.11 3.91 -18.18
CA ASN A 78 0.11 5.31 -17.74
C ASN A 78 -1.19 6.05 -18.09
N PHE A 79 -1.62 6.95 -17.22
CA PHE A 79 -2.81 7.77 -17.49
C PHE A 79 -2.60 8.82 -18.58
N PHE A 80 -1.36 9.26 -18.80
CA PHE A 80 -1.06 10.34 -19.74
C PHE A 80 -0.20 9.87 -20.91
N SER A 81 -0.42 10.51 -22.05
CA SER A 81 0.37 10.40 -23.27
C SER A 81 0.57 11.78 -23.88
N VAL A 82 1.27 11.86 -25.02
CA VAL A 82 1.42 13.09 -25.81
C VAL A 82 0.08 13.70 -26.22
N ALA A 83 -0.98 12.89 -26.33
CA ALA A 83 -2.33 13.31 -26.72
C ALA A 83 -3.22 13.69 -25.51
N GLY A 84 -2.68 13.64 -24.29
CA GLY A 84 -3.43 13.88 -23.05
C GLY A 84 -3.81 12.58 -22.33
N ILE A 85 -4.92 12.64 -21.57
CA ILE A 85 -5.40 11.55 -20.73
C ILE A 85 -5.89 10.38 -21.59
N ASN A 86 -5.45 9.17 -21.25
CA ASN A 86 -5.86 7.93 -21.90
C ASN A 86 -6.87 7.18 -21.01
N PHE A 87 -8.16 7.39 -21.26
CA PHE A 87 -9.24 6.74 -20.51
C PHE A 87 -9.27 5.21 -20.66
N LYS A 88 -8.77 4.66 -21.77
CA LYS A 88 -8.66 3.19 -21.93
C LYS A 88 -7.60 2.62 -20.99
N ASN A 89 -6.53 3.37 -20.73
CA ASN A 89 -5.51 2.96 -19.77
C ASN A 89 -6.07 2.99 -18.34
N ILE A 90 -6.89 3.99 -18.00
CA ILE A 90 -7.60 4.04 -16.72
C ILE A 90 -8.49 2.80 -16.56
N ALA A 91 -9.37 2.52 -17.52
CA ALA A 91 -10.25 1.35 -17.45
C ALA A 91 -9.48 0.02 -17.39
N SER A 92 -8.35 -0.08 -18.10
CA SER A 92 -7.46 -1.26 -18.03
C SER A 92 -6.86 -1.43 -16.64
N ASN A 93 -6.40 -0.34 -16.02
CA ASN A 93 -5.85 -0.38 -14.66
C ASN A 93 -6.93 -0.73 -13.64
N ASP A 94 -8.14 -0.19 -13.78
CA ASP A 94 -9.28 -0.49 -12.89
C ASP A 94 -9.59 -1.99 -12.90
N ALA A 95 -9.54 -2.64 -14.06
CA ALA A 95 -9.75 -4.08 -14.16
C ALA A 95 -8.65 -4.88 -13.42
N ILE A 96 -7.39 -4.45 -13.52
CA ILE A 96 -6.26 -5.09 -12.82
C ILE A 96 -6.35 -4.88 -11.30
N VAL A 97 -6.64 -3.64 -10.85
CA VAL A 97 -6.84 -3.32 -9.43
C VAL A 97 -8.01 -4.12 -8.85
N THR A 98 -9.14 -4.17 -9.57
CA THR A 98 -10.30 -4.98 -9.19
C THR A 98 -9.93 -6.45 -9.04
N SER A 99 -9.15 -7.00 -9.97
CA SER A 99 -8.65 -8.38 -9.87
C SER A 99 -7.83 -8.58 -8.59
N LYS A 100 -6.90 -7.68 -8.27
CA LYS A 100 -6.08 -7.80 -7.05
C LYS A 100 -6.94 -7.71 -5.79
N ILE A 101 -7.89 -6.78 -5.71
CA ILE A 101 -8.81 -6.65 -4.57
C ILE A 101 -9.64 -7.93 -4.39
N ASN A 102 -10.20 -8.48 -5.48
CA ASN A 102 -10.99 -9.72 -5.43
C ASN A 102 -10.13 -10.92 -4.98
N THR A 103 -8.87 -11.00 -5.41
CA THR A 103 -7.94 -12.01 -4.93
C THR A 103 -7.73 -11.91 -3.42
N MET A 104 -7.48 -10.70 -2.90
CA MET A 104 -7.33 -10.47 -1.45
C MET A 104 -8.57 -10.91 -0.67
N VAL A 105 -9.76 -10.56 -1.16
CA VAL A 105 -11.04 -10.98 -0.55
C VAL A 105 -11.18 -12.50 -0.55
N THR A 106 -10.81 -13.16 -1.64
CA THR A 106 -10.84 -14.64 -1.74
C THR A 106 -9.85 -15.30 -0.77
N GLU A 107 -8.72 -14.64 -0.49
CA GLU A 107 -7.72 -15.05 0.51
C GLU A 107 -8.12 -14.71 1.97
N GLY A 108 -9.34 -14.22 2.16
CA GLY A 108 -9.92 -13.91 3.48
C GLY A 108 -9.57 -12.52 4.02
N TRP A 109 -9.05 -11.63 3.18
CA TRP A 109 -8.77 -10.25 3.57
C TRP A 109 -9.94 -9.31 3.25
N ASP A 110 -10.37 -8.52 4.23
CA ASP A 110 -11.37 -7.47 4.04
C ASP A 110 -10.69 -6.15 3.70
N LEU A 111 -11.18 -5.47 2.65
CA LEU A 111 -10.75 -4.11 2.35
C LEU A 111 -11.31 -3.16 3.44
N ALA A 112 -10.42 -2.65 4.29
CA ALA A 112 -10.80 -1.83 5.43
C ALA A 112 -10.78 -0.33 5.09
N PHE A 113 -9.74 0.11 4.38
CA PHE A 113 -9.56 1.52 4.05
C PHE A 113 -8.91 1.69 2.67
N VAL A 114 -9.26 2.78 2.00
CA VAL A 114 -8.58 3.25 0.79
C VAL A 114 -8.17 4.70 1.03
N THR A 115 -6.90 5.01 0.81
CA THR A 115 -6.39 6.38 0.91
C THR A 115 -5.53 6.71 -0.29
N SER A 116 -5.79 7.86 -0.90
CA SER A 116 -5.03 8.35 -2.05
C SER A 116 -4.28 9.62 -1.68
N GLY A 117 -3.04 9.72 -2.15
CA GLY A 117 -2.20 10.90 -2.05
C GLY A 117 -1.74 11.32 -3.44
N VAL A 118 -1.53 12.62 -3.60
CA VAL A 118 -1.01 13.20 -4.84
C VAL A 118 0.21 14.03 -4.49
N GLU A 119 1.32 13.75 -5.15
CA GLU A 119 2.42 14.69 -5.26
C GLU A 119 2.26 15.40 -6.61
N SER A 120 1.75 16.64 -6.55
CA SER A 120 1.58 17.50 -7.71
C SER A 120 2.65 18.58 -7.72
N ASP A 121 3.39 18.72 -8.83
CA ASP A 121 4.29 19.85 -9.05
C ASP A 121 3.56 21.18 -8.85
N SER A 122 4.18 22.07 -8.08
CA SER A 122 3.72 23.43 -7.78
C SER A 122 4.68 24.51 -8.32
N GLY A 123 5.60 24.16 -9.22
CA GLY A 123 6.67 25.03 -9.74
C GLY A 123 6.63 25.27 -11.26
N LYS A 124 7.40 26.27 -11.72
CA LYS A 124 7.49 26.65 -13.15
C LYS A 124 8.45 25.77 -13.98
N GLY A 125 8.72 24.54 -13.57
CA GLY A 125 9.80 23.77 -14.20
C GLY A 125 9.85 22.27 -14.00
N ASP A 126 8.93 21.65 -13.22
CA ASP A 126 8.83 20.18 -13.21
C ASP A 126 7.69 19.72 -14.12
N GLY A 127 6.48 19.41 -13.71
CA GLY A 127 5.44 18.83 -14.58
C GLY A 127 5.42 17.31 -14.51
N GLN A 128 6.24 16.75 -13.62
CA GLN A 128 6.06 15.42 -13.08
C GLN A 128 5.10 15.44 -11.89
N GLY A 129 4.44 14.32 -11.67
CA GLY A 129 3.66 14.07 -10.47
C GLY A 129 3.44 12.58 -10.26
N ILE A 130 2.99 12.23 -9.07
CA ILE A 130 2.71 10.85 -8.69
C ILE A 130 1.37 10.81 -7.98
N TYR A 131 0.49 9.93 -8.43
CA TYR A 131 -0.65 9.46 -7.66
C TYR A 131 -0.25 8.18 -6.92
N ILE A 132 -0.58 8.12 -5.63
CA ILE A 132 -0.35 6.93 -4.81
C ILE A 132 -1.68 6.57 -4.16
N THR A 133 -2.18 5.35 -4.37
CA THR A 133 -3.34 4.83 -3.65
C THR A 133 -2.93 3.64 -2.80
N ARG A 134 -3.24 3.70 -1.51
CA ARG A 134 -3.02 2.60 -0.56
C ARG A 134 -4.35 1.95 -0.20
N TYR A 135 -4.43 0.66 -0.49
CA TYR A 135 -5.50 -0.23 -0.10
C TYR A 135 -5.06 -0.97 1.17
N ILE A 136 -5.72 -0.68 2.29
CA ILE A 136 -5.42 -1.28 3.58
C ILE A 136 -6.43 -2.38 3.83
N PHE A 137 -5.92 -3.60 3.86
CA PHE A 137 -6.68 -4.81 4.13
C PHE A 137 -6.52 -5.22 5.60
N LYS A 138 -7.55 -5.86 6.15
CA LYS A 138 -7.51 -6.51 7.45
C LYS A 138 -8.02 -7.94 7.36
N ARG A 139 -7.54 -8.81 8.23
CA ARG A 139 -8.08 -10.17 8.41
C ARG A 139 -8.06 -10.53 9.89
N ILE A 140 -8.97 -11.40 10.31
CA ILE A 140 -8.97 -11.95 11.66
C ILE A 140 -7.63 -12.65 11.89
N LYS A 141 -6.91 -12.23 12.93
CA LYS A 141 -5.67 -12.88 13.33
C LYS A 141 -6.02 -14.29 13.81
N GLN A 142 -5.46 -15.29 13.13
CA GLN A 142 -5.58 -16.70 13.50
C GLN A 142 -4.70 -17.04 14.70
#